data_AF-A0A9E5VPT6-F1
#
_entry.id   AF-A0A9E5VPT6-F1
#
_cell.length_a   1.000
_cell.length_b   1.000
_cell.length_c   1.000
_cell.angle_alpha   90.00
_cell.angle_beta   90.00
_cell.angle_gamma   90.00
#
_symmetry.space_group_name_H-M   'P 1'
#
loop_
_entity.id
_entity.type
_entity.pdbx_description
1 polymer ?
#
loop_
_entity_poly.entity_id
_entity_poly.type
_entity_poly.pdbx_seq_one_letter_code
_entity_poly.pdbx_strand_id
1 'polypeptide(L)'
;VETNFDLVMNHFKEVWDYIFDNHLLTRTFLLNVNFPDDEVKGIAVGKLHYRQDRNYFVKKEDGYFAYRYVEDISRAKPDTDLYQINHGIVSIVPLNRTYFSSSTYTKLKKKLIKGE
;
A
#
# COMPACT_ATOMS: atom_id res chain seq x y z
N VAL A 1 -0.12 -6.04 28.72
CA VAL A 1 -0.52 -5.23 27.55
C VAL A 1 0.32 -5.77 26.42
N GLU A 2 -0.22 -6.68 25.62
CA GLU A 2 0.41 -7.01 24.34
C GLU A 2 0.39 -5.74 23.51
N THR A 3 1.54 -5.39 22.95
CA THR A 3 1.64 -4.21 22.11
C THR A 3 1.44 -4.64 20.66
N ASN A 4 0.85 -3.77 19.83
CA ASN A 4 0.76 -4.00 18.38
C ASN A 4 2.14 -4.21 17.70
N PHE A 5 3.25 -4.05 18.44
CA PHE A 5 4.61 -4.27 17.97
C PHE A 5 5.11 -5.69 18.21
N ASP A 6 4.43 -6.51 19.02
CA ASP A 6 4.92 -7.85 19.35
C ASP A 6 4.99 -8.73 18.10
N LEU A 7 4.00 -8.64 17.21
CA LEU A 7 4.02 -9.29 15.88
C LEU A 7 5.22 -8.84 15.05
N VAL A 8 5.50 -7.54 15.01
CA VAL A 8 6.65 -7.00 14.29
C VAL A 8 7.93 -7.57 14.88
N MET A 9 8.10 -7.54 16.19
CA MET A 9 9.32 -8.00 16.87
C MET A 9 9.55 -9.50 16.66
N ASN A 10 8.49 -10.31 16.72
CA ASN A 10 8.56 -11.76 16.56
C ASN A 10 8.88 -12.19 15.13
N HIS A 11 8.39 -11.44 14.12
CA HIS A 11 8.55 -11.78 12.70
C HIS A 11 9.56 -10.90 11.95
N PHE A 12 10.16 -9.89 12.60
CA PHE A 12 11.08 -8.95 11.92
C PHE A 12 12.22 -9.68 11.22
N LYS A 13 12.85 -10.65 11.91
CA LYS A 13 13.99 -11.37 11.35
C LYS A 13 13.58 -12.15 10.10
N GLU A 14 12.48 -12.88 10.16
CA GLU A 14 11.95 -13.66 9.04
C GLU A 14 11.66 -12.77 7.82
N VAL A 15 11.02 -11.63 8.05
CA VAL A 15 10.71 -10.64 7.00
C VAL A 15 11.99 -10.01 6.43
N TRP A 16 12.95 -9.70 7.28
CA TRP A 16 14.23 -9.14 6.86
C TRP A 16 15.06 -10.13 6.04
N ASP A 17 15.13 -11.39 6.47
CA ASP A 17 15.78 -12.47 5.73
C ASP A 17 15.11 -12.65 4.36
N TYR A 18 13.77 -12.67 4.31
CA TYR A 18 13.03 -12.73 3.03
C TYR A 18 13.41 -11.60 2.07
N ILE A 19 13.53 -10.36 2.57
CA ILE A 19 13.95 -9.20 1.76
C ILE A 19 15.37 -9.38 1.22
N PHE A 20 16.28 -9.88 2.06
CA PHE A 20 17.69 -10.01 1.72
C PHE A 20 17.97 -11.18 0.76
N ASP A 21 17.41 -12.35 1.07
CA ASP A 21 17.59 -13.60 0.32
C ASP A 21 16.98 -13.52 -1.09
N ASN A 22 15.93 -12.72 -1.25
CA ASN A 22 15.33 -12.43 -2.56
C ASN A 22 15.92 -11.18 -3.25
N HIS A 23 16.98 -10.58 -2.69
CA HIS A 23 17.67 -9.43 -3.25
C HIS A 23 16.75 -8.23 -3.57
N LEU A 24 15.77 -7.95 -2.69
CA LEU A 24 14.77 -6.90 -2.93
C LEU A 24 15.29 -5.48 -2.67
N LEU A 25 16.46 -5.34 -2.02
CA LEU A 25 17.06 -4.04 -1.72
C LEU A 25 17.71 -3.41 -2.96
N THR A 26 17.39 -2.15 -3.22
CA THR A 26 17.92 -1.40 -4.36
C THR A 26 17.94 0.09 -4.08
N ARG A 27 18.62 0.85 -4.96
CA ARG A 27 18.61 2.32 -4.96
C ARG A 27 17.42 2.92 -5.74
N THR A 28 16.67 2.10 -6.49
CA THR A 28 15.64 2.58 -7.41
C THR A 28 14.26 2.77 -6.77
N PHE A 29 13.96 2.07 -5.67
CA PHE A 29 12.70 2.18 -4.95
C PHE A 29 12.93 2.00 -3.44
N LEU A 30 11.91 2.36 -2.65
CA LEU A 30 11.84 2.07 -1.22
C LEU A 30 10.89 0.90 -1.00
N LEU A 31 11.12 0.09 0.03
CA LEU A 31 10.18 -0.95 0.45
C LEU A 31 9.34 -0.40 1.59
N ASN A 32 8.02 -0.37 1.41
CA ASN A 32 7.05 -0.19 2.49
C ASN A 32 6.62 -1.57 3.00
N VAL A 33 6.71 -1.81 4.30
CA VAL A 33 6.39 -3.12 4.89
C VAL A 33 5.28 -2.93 5.90
N ASN A 34 4.16 -3.63 5.71
CA ASN A 34 3.03 -3.62 6.64
C ASN A 34 2.85 -5.02 7.24
N PHE A 35 2.66 -5.07 8.55
CA PHE A 35 2.35 -6.31 9.29
C PHE A 35 0.82 -6.40 9.52
N PRO A 36 0.27 -7.62 9.58
CA PRO A 36 -1.11 -7.84 10.02
C PRO A 36 -1.27 -7.56 11.52
N ASP A 37 -2.51 -7.35 11.97
CA ASP A 37 -2.82 -7.00 13.36
C ASP A 37 -2.93 -8.21 14.32
N ASP A 38 -3.09 -9.43 13.79
CA ASP A 38 -3.43 -10.64 14.58
C ASP A 38 -2.41 -11.77 14.40
N GLU A 39 -2.34 -12.38 13.21
CA GLU A 39 -1.45 -13.51 12.92
C GLU A 39 -0.67 -13.29 11.62
N VAL A 40 0.61 -13.69 11.60
CA VAL A 40 1.42 -13.79 10.38
C VAL A 40 1.36 -15.21 9.81
N LYS A 41 0.77 -15.34 8.63
CA LYS A 41 0.59 -16.58 7.86
C LYS A 41 1.53 -16.68 6.66
N GLY A 42 2.20 -15.59 6.30
CA GLY A 42 3.14 -15.54 5.20
C GLY A 42 3.59 -14.14 4.84
N ILE A 43 4.43 -14.05 3.81
CA ILE A 43 5.03 -12.81 3.29
C ILE A 43 4.74 -12.74 1.80
N ALA A 44 4.30 -11.58 1.30
CA ALA A 44 4.05 -11.37 -0.12
C ALA A 44 4.49 -9.98 -0.58
N VAL A 45 4.93 -9.90 -1.84
CA VAL A 45 5.11 -8.62 -2.53
C VAL A 45 3.75 -8.15 -3.08
N GLY A 46 3.38 -6.91 -2.77
CA GLY A 46 2.09 -6.34 -3.12
C GLY A 46 2.19 -4.98 -3.81
N LYS A 47 1.03 -4.41 -4.12
CA LYS A 47 0.84 -3.05 -4.62
C LYS A 47 0.26 -2.19 -3.51
N LEU A 48 0.56 -0.89 -3.56
CA LEU A 48 -0.10 0.08 -2.70
C LEU A 48 -1.60 0.12 -3.03
N HIS A 49 -2.45 -0.16 -2.06
CA HIS A 49 -3.90 -0.01 -2.21
C HIS A 49 -4.26 1.46 -2.41
N TYR A 50 -5.01 1.75 -3.46
CA TYR A 50 -5.52 3.09 -3.69
C TYR A 50 -6.81 3.28 -2.88
N ARG A 51 -6.68 3.92 -1.71
CA ARG A 51 -7.82 4.20 -0.84
C ARG A 51 -8.80 5.18 -1.48
N GLN A 52 -10.09 4.89 -1.37
CA GLN A 52 -11.16 5.78 -1.84
C GLN A 52 -11.78 6.60 -0.71
N ASP A 53 -10.95 7.14 0.17
CA ASP A 53 -11.40 7.98 1.27
C ASP A 53 -12.08 9.25 0.73
N ARG A 54 -13.27 9.57 1.25
CA ARG A 54 -13.96 10.82 0.94
C ARG A 54 -14.17 11.61 2.21
N ASN A 55 -13.63 12.81 2.25
CA ASN A 55 -13.84 13.75 3.35
C ASN A 55 -14.79 14.84 2.86
N TYR A 56 -15.82 15.16 3.64
CA TYR A 56 -16.79 16.19 3.31
C TYR A 56 -17.23 16.95 4.55
N PHE A 57 -17.67 18.19 4.35
CA PHE A 57 -18.16 19.05 5.43
C PHE A 57 -19.67 19.21 5.29
N VAL A 58 -20.40 19.01 6.37
CA VAL A 58 -21.84 19.26 6.45
C VAL A 58 -22.06 20.51 7.29
N LYS A 59 -22.72 21.51 6.71
CA LYS A 59 -23.17 22.70 7.45
C LYS A 59 -24.39 22.32 8.30
N LYS A 60 -24.32 22.63 9.60
CA LYS A 60 -25.42 22.55 10.57
C LYS A 60 -25.65 23.92 11.21
N GLU A 61 -26.64 24.03 12.08
CA GLU A 61 -27.04 25.28 12.75
C GLU A 61 -25.88 25.92 13.54
N ASP A 62 -25.02 25.09 14.14
CA ASP A 62 -23.91 25.46 15.02
C ASP A 62 -22.53 25.47 14.34
N GLY A 63 -22.45 25.19 13.03
CA GLY A 63 -21.20 25.29 12.27
C GLY A 63 -21.00 24.24 11.19
N TYR A 64 -19.75 23.98 10.82
CA TYR A 64 -19.37 22.95 9.84
C TYR A 64 -18.82 21.72 10.54
N PHE A 65 -19.38 20.56 10.20
CA PHE A 65 -18.97 19.27 10.73
C PHE A 65 -18.19 18.49 9.68
N ALA A 66 -16.98 18.05 10.03
CA ALA A 66 -16.18 17.19 9.18
C ALA A 66 -16.67 15.74 9.28
N TYR A 67 -16.91 15.12 8.14
CA TYR A 67 -17.27 13.72 8.01
C TYR A 67 -16.26 13.00 7.12
N ARG A 68 -15.96 11.76 7.50
CA ARG A 68 -15.12 10.85 6.72
C ARG A 68 -15.96 9.66 6.31
N TYR A 69 -16.07 9.44 5.00
CA TYR A 69 -16.51 8.17 4.47
C TYR A 69 -15.37 7.17 4.60
N VAL A 70 -15.64 6.04 5.25
CA VAL A 70 -14.71 4.92 5.35
C VAL A 70 -14.96 3.99 4.18
N GLU A 71 -13.90 3.68 3.43
CA GLU A 71 -13.98 2.72 2.32
C GLU A 71 -14.40 1.32 2.80
N ASP A 72 -15.20 0.63 1.99
CA ASP A 72 -15.49 -0.80 2.16
C ASP A 72 -14.24 -1.62 1.77
N ILE A 73 -13.45 -1.98 2.78
CA ILE A 73 -12.18 -2.69 2.62
C ILE A 73 -12.34 -4.15 2.14
N SER A 74 -13.56 -4.70 2.15
CA SER A 74 -13.83 -6.08 1.68
C SER A 74 -13.55 -6.27 0.17
N ARG A 75 -13.44 -5.16 -0.57
CA ARG A 75 -13.21 -5.13 -2.01
C ARG A 75 -11.75 -4.93 -2.40
N ALA A 76 -10.84 -4.91 -1.41
CA ALA A 76 -9.42 -4.83 -1.67
C ALA A 76 -8.97 -5.99 -2.58
N LYS A 77 -8.10 -5.71 -3.55
CA LYS A 77 -7.64 -6.74 -4.49
C LYS A 77 -6.58 -7.61 -3.83
N PRO A 78 -6.50 -8.93 -4.15
CA PRO A 78 -5.55 -9.84 -3.52
C PRO A 78 -4.08 -9.42 -3.58
N ASP A 79 -3.70 -8.64 -4.60
CA ASP A 79 -2.36 -8.15 -4.82
C ASP A 79 -2.08 -6.79 -4.17
N THR A 80 -2.95 -6.29 -3.30
CA THR A 80 -2.73 -5.04 -2.56
C THR A 80 -2.36 -5.26 -1.10
N ASP A 81 -1.61 -4.31 -0.54
CA ASP A 81 -1.23 -4.32 0.87
C ASP A 81 -2.41 -4.42 1.83
N LEU A 82 -3.47 -3.64 1.59
CA LEU A 82 -4.69 -3.68 2.41
C LEU A 82 -5.33 -5.07 2.44
N TYR A 83 -5.39 -5.78 1.31
CA TYR A 83 -5.91 -7.14 1.29
C TYR A 83 -4.99 -8.07 2.07
N GLN A 84 -3.69 -8.02 1.78
CA GLN A 84 -2.69 -8.92 2.35
C GLN A 84 -2.67 -8.85 3.88
N ILE A 85 -2.63 -7.65 4.46
CA ILE A 85 -2.63 -7.50 5.93
C ILE A 85 -3.93 -8.02 6.56
N ASN A 86 -5.08 -7.81 5.92
CA ASN A 86 -6.37 -8.31 6.41
C ASN A 86 -6.50 -9.84 6.31
N HIS A 87 -5.58 -10.52 5.62
CA HIS A 87 -5.53 -11.97 5.49
C HIS A 87 -4.33 -12.59 6.21
N GLY A 88 -3.69 -11.84 7.12
CA GLY A 88 -2.56 -12.31 7.90
C GLY A 88 -1.25 -12.38 7.12
N ILE A 89 -1.13 -11.68 6.00
CA ILE A 89 0.07 -11.70 5.15
C ILE A 89 0.85 -10.40 5.37
N VAL A 90 2.13 -10.50 5.71
CA VAL A 90 3.04 -9.35 5.70
C VAL A 90 3.17 -8.87 4.25
N SER A 91 2.84 -7.60 4.03
CA SER A 91 2.87 -6.99 2.70
C SER A 91 4.14 -6.16 2.52
N ILE A 92 4.90 -6.47 1.46
CA ILE A 92 6.07 -5.70 1.03
C ILE A 92 5.71 -4.97 -0.27
N VAL A 93 5.62 -3.65 -0.22
CA VAL A 93 5.24 -2.82 -1.37
C VAL A 93 6.44 -2.01 -1.85
N PRO A 94 6.92 -2.19 -3.10
CA PRO A 94 7.93 -1.33 -3.68
C PRO A 94 7.31 0.02 -4.07
N LEU A 95 7.80 1.09 -3.45
CA LEU A 95 7.38 2.47 -3.70
C LEU A 95 8.45 3.21 -4.51
N ASN A 96 8.03 3.76 -5.65
CA ASN A 96 8.88 4.65 -6.44
C ASN A 96 9.01 6.01 -5.75
N ARG A 97 10.17 6.65 -5.92
CA ARG A 97 10.45 8.02 -5.45
C ARG A 97 9.86 9.10 -6.36
N THR A 98 9.17 8.73 -7.43
CA THR A 98 8.53 9.65 -8.36
C THR A 98 7.15 9.17 -8.78
N TYR A 99 6.24 10.12 -9.02
CA TYR A 99 4.94 9.89 -9.66
C TYR A 99 5.04 9.78 -11.18
N PHE A 100 6.24 9.94 -11.75
CA PHE A 100 6.44 9.82 -13.18
C PHE A 100 6.10 8.41 -13.67
N SER A 101 5.16 8.31 -14.60
CA SER A 101 4.80 7.08 -15.29
C SER A 101 5.42 7.06 -16.68
N SER A 102 6.50 6.29 -16.85
CA SER A 102 7.14 6.08 -18.15
C SER A 102 6.15 5.54 -19.18
N SER A 103 5.22 4.67 -18.77
CA SER A 103 4.20 4.12 -19.67
C SER A 103 3.21 5.18 -20.15
N THR A 104 2.79 6.10 -19.27
CA THR A 104 1.95 7.25 -19.64
C THR A 104 2.70 8.18 -20.58
N TYR A 105 3.95 8.51 -20.27
CA TYR A 105 4.80 9.34 -21.13
C TYR A 105 4.97 8.73 -22.54
N THR A 106 5.32 7.44 -22.63
CA THR A 106 5.47 6.74 -23.91
C THR A 106 4.16 6.69 -24.70
N LYS A 107 3.02 6.48 -24.04
CA LYS A 107 1.70 6.51 -24.70
C LYS A 107 1.41 7.87 -25.31
N LEU A 108 1.69 8.96 -24.59
CA LEU A 108 1.49 10.33 -25.09
C LEU A 108 2.43 10.64 -26.27
N LYS A 109 3.71 10.27 -26.18
CA LYS A 109 4.69 10.47 -27.26
C LYS A 109 4.28 9.73 -28.55
N LYS A 110 3.78 8.49 -28.44
CA LYS A 110 3.28 7.71 -29.58
C LYS A 110 2.04 8.34 -30.22
N LYS A 111 1.17 9.02 -29.45
CA LYS A 111 -0.01 9.71 -30.00
C LYS A 111 0.38 10.91 -30.87
N LEU A 112 1.43 11.65 -30.47
CA LEU A 112 1.92 12.79 -31.24
C LEU A 112 2.55 12.34 -32.57
N ILE A 113 3.30 11.24 -32.59
CA ILE A 113 3.93 10.70 -33.80
C ILE A 113 2.91 10.14 -34.81
N LYS A 114 1.74 9.69 -34.35
CA LYS A 114 0.66 9.19 -35.23
C LYS A 114 -0.29 10.28 -35.74
N GLY A 115 -0.07 11.53 -35.33
CA GLY A 115 -0.87 12.69 -35.74
C GLY A 115 -0.28 13.47 -36.93
N GLU A 116 0.82 12.98 -37.52
CA GLU A 116 1.40 13.39 -38.80
C GLU A 116 1.17 12.30 -39.86
#